data_AF-A0A1V1PC09-F1
#
_entry.id   AF-A0A1V1PC09-F1
#
_cell.length_a   1.000
_cell.length_b   1.000
_cell.length_c   1.000
_cell.angle_alpha   90.00
_cell.angle_beta   90.00
_cell.angle_gamma   90.00
#
_symmetry.space_group_name_H-M   'P 1'
#
loop_
_entity.id
_entity.type
_entity.pdbx_description
1 polymer ?
#
loop_
_entity_poly.entity_id
_entity_poly.type
_entity_poly.pdbx_seq_one_letter_code
_entity_poly.pdbx_strand_id
1 'polypeptide(L)'
;MTSYPRVGWQPCFHEKESVAIAVEHITQYFKNNPTMHTFSLGTNDAVTATSGYCDADIEPVIFNIWDYPDASNAYYTWTNIVAKKVSGQFSDRLFGTLAYMEVAMPPKNFMLNNHIIPFLTEDRLRWVNPASQQKAIKWINDWRKKSKYIGFYDYFYGTPYVLPRVYFHHMADIYQFALKSTVNAVYAEAYPNWGEGPKLYLAVKLFWNPMLNTDDLLNNWYACCVGKKAAKYLSQYFSLWESFWMTIDNTKWYHNKSMYLAFWSPTYLDQAQLSDIQKSRHLLEKTVAYAQTSMQKKRAQLYLDAFEYYEASAISYWGLKSKRFNIDKQLAQKMNNKRYTLVQQYEKDPFLKHTIRFDRGNQFPALQW
;
A
#
# COMPACT_ATOMS: atom_id res chain seq x y z
N MET A 1 -4.41 -27.56 21.47
CA MET A 1 -5.25 -26.79 20.53
C MET A 1 -4.44 -26.59 19.27
N THR A 2 -4.80 -27.27 18.18
CA THR A 2 -4.23 -27.02 16.86
C THR A 2 -4.55 -25.58 16.46
N SER A 3 -3.53 -24.80 16.09
CA SER A 3 -3.76 -23.43 15.61
C SER A 3 -4.56 -23.51 14.30
N TYR A 4 -5.78 -23.00 14.30
CA TYR A 4 -6.55 -22.85 13.08
C TYR A 4 -5.74 -22.05 12.06
N PRO A 5 -5.83 -22.38 10.76
CA PRO A 5 -5.19 -21.58 9.72
C PRO A 5 -5.65 -20.12 9.85
N ARG A 6 -4.73 -19.16 9.72
CA ARG A 6 -5.04 -17.72 9.83
C ARG A 6 -5.43 -17.08 8.50
N VAL A 7 -5.38 -17.86 7.43
CA VAL A 7 -5.51 -17.43 6.03
C VAL A 7 -6.16 -18.56 5.22
N GLY A 8 -6.82 -18.21 4.12
CA GLY A 8 -7.38 -19.17 3.15
C GLY A 8 -8.67 -19.85 3.60
N TRP A 9 -9.42 -19.24 4.52
CA TRP A 9 -10.74 -19.71 4.93
C TRP A 9 -11.64 -18.53 5.27
N GLN A 10 -12.95 -18.71 5.09
CA GLN A 10 -13.98 -17.78 5.55
C GLN A 10 -15.07 -18.56 6.28
N PRO A 11 -15.81 -17.96 7.22
CA PRO A 11 -17.04 -18.56 7.69
C PRO A 11 -18.05 -18.64 6.54
N CYS A 12 -18.83 -19.72 6.47
CA CYS A 12 -19.95 -19.78 5.55
C CYS A 12 -21.04 -18.79 5.98
N PHE A 13 -21.30 -17.76 5.18
CA PHE A 13 -22.17 -16.64 5.58
C PHE A 13 -23.65 -16.98 5.54
N HIS A 14 -24.05 -17.98 4.74
CA HIS A 14 -25.41 -18.52 4.75
C HIS A 14 -25.76 -19.32 6.01
N GLU A 15 -24.76 -19.78 6.78
CA GLU A 15 -25.00 -20.57 7.99
C GLU A 15 -25.50 -19.70 9.14
N LYS A 16 -26.70 -19.99 9.65
CA LYS A 16 -27.36 -19.15 10.67
C LYS A 16 -26.59 -19.09 11.99
N GLU A 17 -25.93 -20.18 12.36
CA GLU A 17 -25.14 -20.25 13.60
C GLU A 17 -23.92 -19.33 13.56
N SER A 18 -23.36 -19.07 12.37
CA SER A 18 -22.21 -18.16 12.23
C SER A 18 -22.51 -16.74 12.73
N VAL A 19 -23.75 -16.26 12.49
CA VAL A 19 -24.22 -14.97 12.99
C VAL A 19 -24.30 -14.97 14.52
N ALA A 20 -24.85 -16.04 15.11
CA ALA A 20 -25.01 -16.13 16.56
C ALA A 20 -23.65 -16.12 17.27
N ILE A 21 -22.71 -16.92 16.77
CA ILE A 21 -21.33 -17.02 17.28
C ILE A 21 -20.63 -15.66 17.19
N ALA A 22 -20.71 -14.98 16.04
CA ALA A 22 -20.09 -13.67 15.87
C ALA A 22 -20.69 -12.62 16.81
N VAL A 23 -22.02 -12.55 16.93
CA VAL A 23 -22.69 -11.59 17.82
C VAL A 23 -22.33 -11.82 19.28
N GLU A 24 -22.29 -13.08 19.74
CA GLU A 24 -21.88 -13.43 21.09
C GLU A 24 -20.44 -13.00 21.36
N HIS A 25 -19.51 -13.37 20.47
CA HIS A 25 -18.10 -13.04 20.61
C HIS A 25 -17.85 -11.52 20.66
N ILE A 26 -18.44 -10.76 19.72
CA ILE A 26 -18.27 -9.31 19.63
C ILE A 26 -18.92 -8.61 20.83
N THR A 27 -20.10 -9.07 21.26
CA THR A 27 -20.76 -8.53 22.46
C THR A 27 -19.88 -8.73 23.69
N GLN A 28 -19.30 -9.93 23.85
CA GLN A 28 -18.41 -10.22 24.96
C GLN A 28 -17.12 -9.37 24.88
N TYR A 29 -16.58 -9.18 23.68
CA TYR A 29 -15.42 -8.30 23.46
C TYR A 29 -15.71 -6.88 23.96
N PHE A 30 -16.82 -6.26 23.55
CA PHE A 30 -17.15 -4.90 23.99
C PHE A 30 -17.49 -4.80 25.47
N LYS A 31 -18.09 -5.83 26.08
CA LYS A 31 -18.28 -5.89 27.55
C LYS A 31 -16.96 -5.89 28.29
N ASN A 32 -15.99 -6.67 27.79
CA ASN A 32 -14.66 -6.80 28.40
C ASN A 32 -13.75 -5.59 28.08
N ASN A 33 -14.08 -4.80 27.06
CA ASN A 33 -13.28 -3.68 26.57
C ASN A 33 -14.16 -2.43 26.36
N PRO A 34 -14.69 -1.82 27.43
CA PRO A 34 -15.70 -0.75 27.32
C PRO A 34 -15.17 0.54 26.65
N THR A 35 -13.85 0.75 26.61
CA THR A 35 -13.20 1.89 25.93
C THR A 35 -12.96 1.66 24.43
N MET A 36 -13.21 0.45 23.93
CA MET A 36 -13.05 0.15 22.51
C MET A 36 -14.34 0.52 21.77
N HIS A 37 -14.20 1.33 20.72
CA HIS A 37 -15.33 1.82 19.91
C HIS A 37 -15.44 1.13 18.55
N THR A 38 -14.47 0.30 18.19
CA THR A 38 -14.41 -0.36 16.87
C THR A 38 -14.16 -1.85 16.99
N PHE A 39 -14.67 -2.63 16.04
CA PHE A 39 -14.35 -4.05 15.87
C PHE A 39 -14.21 -4.38 14.38
N SER A 40 -13.29 -5.28 14.02
CA SER A 40 -13.12 -5.68 12.62
C SER A 40 -14.08 -6.82 12.27
N LEU A 41 -14.84 -6.64 11.19
CA LEU A 41 -15.55 -7.70 10.48
C LEU A 41 -14.85 -8.04 9.15
N GLY A 42 -13.57 -7.63 8.99
CA GLY A 42 -12.79 -7.85 7.79
C GLY A 42 -12.65 -9.33 7.44
N THR A 43 -12.66 -9.62 6.14
CA THR A 43 -12.43 -10.96 5.60
C THR A 43 -10.97 -11.41 5.79
N ASN A 44 -10.71 -12.71 5.87
CA ASN A 44 -9.34 -13.23 5.93
C ASN A 44 -8.64 -13.14 4.56
N ASP A 45 -7.31 -13.06 4.57
CA ASP A 45 -6.49 -13.13 3.35
C ASP A 45 -6.51 -14.52 2.72
N ALA A 46 -6.31 -14.58 1.40
CA ALA A 46 -6.16 -15.81 0.64
C ALA A 46 -4.76 -16.45 0.81
N VAL A 47 -4.69 -17.78 0.70
CA VAL A 47 -3.42 -18.53 0.54
C VAL A 47 -3.17 -18.88 -0.95
N THR A 48 -4.23 -18.90 -1.76
CA THR A 48 -4.22 -19.28 -3.18
C THR A 48 -5.12 -18.34 -3.99
N ALA A 49 -5.55 -18.72 -5.20
CA ALA A 49 -6.40 -17.91 -6.08
C ALA A 49 -7.83 -17.66 -5.55
N THR A 50 -8.22 -18.26 -4.42
CA THR A 50 -9.49 -18.00 -3.73
C THR A 50 -9.27 -17.79 -2.24
N SER A 51 -10.07 -16.92 -1.63
CA SER A 51 -9.96 -16.58 -0.21
C SER A 51 -10.64 -17.57 0.73
N GLY A 52 -11.15 -18.69 0.20
CA GLY A 52 -11.78 -19.77 0.99
C GLY A 52 -13.23 -19.52 1.37
N TYR A 53 -13.99 -18.75 0.57
CA TYR A 53 -15.44 -18.62 0.71
C TYR A 53 -16.14 -19.94 0.36
N CYS A 54 -17.27 -20.21 1.02
CA CYS A 54 -18.10 -21.37 0.71
C CYS A 54 -18.80 -21.19 -0.64
N ASP A 55 -18.94 -22.25 -1.43
CA ASP A 55 -19.51 -22.17 -2.78
C ASP A 55 -20.90 -21.53 -2.81
N ALA A 56 -21.71 -21.78 -1.77
CA ALA A 56 -23.06 -21.22 -1.66
C ALA A 56 -23.07 -19.69 -1.41
N ASP A 57 -21.95 -19.11 -0.99
CA ASP A 57 -21.80 -17.67 -0.78
C ASP A 57 -21.31 -16.93 -2.04
N ILE A 58 -20.78 -17.68 -3.03
CA ILE A 58 -20.31 -17.13 -4.31
C ILE A 58 -21.48 -17.00 -5.29
N GLU A 59 -21.62 -15.82 -5.89
CA GLU A 59 -22.57 -15.62 -6.98
C GLU A 59 -22.09 -16.32 -8.27
N PRO A 60 -22.89 -17.25 -8.84
CA PRO A 60 -22.49 -17.95 -10.05
C PRO A 60 -22.33 -16.97 -11.22
N VAL A 61 -21.21 -17.07 -11.95
CA VAL A 61 -20.97 -16.37 -13.24
C VAL A 61 -20.82 -14.85 -13.12
N ILE A 62 -20.86 -14.27 -11.92
CA ILE A 62 -20.65 -12.83 -11.70
C ILE A 62 -19.22 -12.62 -11.22
N PHE A 63 -18.45 -11.87 -12.02
CA PHE A 63 -17.12 -11.41 -11.66
C PHE A 63 -17.16 -9.93 -11.32
N ASN A 64 -16.47 -9.57 -10.24
CA ASN A 64 -16.41 -8.19 -9.79
C ASN A 64 -15.39 -7.35 -10.59
N ILE A 65 -15.20 -6.10 -10.20
CA ILE A 65 -14.31 -5.16 -10.89
C ILE A 65 -12.83 -5.60 -10.95
N TRP A 66 -12.43 -6.58 -10.14
CA TRP A 66 -11.08 -7.14 -10.07
C TRP A 66 -10.99 -8.55 -10.68
N ASP A 67 -12.00 -8.98 -11.44
CA ASP A 67 -12.10 -10.31 -12.06
C ASP A 67 -12.14 -11.47 -11.03
N TYR A 68 -12.61 -11.23 -9.80
CA TYR A 68 -12.87 -12.29 -8.81
C TYR A 68 -14.34 -12.72 -8.83
N PRO A 69 -14.66 -14.01 -8.55
CA PRO A 69 -16.03 -14.42 -8.24
C PRO A 69 -16.61 -13.56 -7.12
N ASP A 70 -17.84 -13.07 -7.28
CA ASP A 70 -18.40 -12.10 -6.36
C ASP A 70 -19.10 -12.79 -5.17
N ALA A 71 -18.64 -12.52 -3.95
CA ALA A 71 -19.24 -12.97 -2.68
C ALA A 71 -19.89 -11.81 -1.89
N SER A 72 -19.91 -10.60 -2.45
CA SER A 72 -20.24 -9.38 -1.74
C SER A 72 -21.64 -9.42 -1.14
N ASN A 73 -22.65 -9.90 -1.89
CA ASN A 73 -24.02 -9.88 -1.40
C ASN A 73 -24.24 -10.80 -0.18
N ALA A 74 -23.64 -11.99 -0.17
CA ALA A 74 -23.69 -12.91 0.97
C ALA A 74 -22.96 -12.33 2.18
N TYR A 75 -21.72 -11.87 1.99
CA TYR A 75 -20.91 -11.26 3.05
C TYR A 75 -21.56 -10.03 3.66
N TYR A 76 -22.05 -9.09 2.84
CA TYR A 76 -22.67 -7.87 3.35
C TYR A 76 -24.05 -8.12 3.98
N THR A 77 -24.74 -9.20 3.60
CA THR A 77 -25.96 -9.62 4.29
C THR A 77 -25.63 -10.08 5.71
N TRP A 78 -24.61 -10.93 5.83
CA TRP A 78 -24.15 -11.43 7.12
C TRP A 78 -23.65 -10.31 8.04
N THR A 79 -22.75 -9.44 7.55
CA THR A 79 -22.22 -8.33 8.34
C THR A 79 -23.32 -7.35 8.77
N ASN A 80 -24.31 -7.07 7.92
CA ASN A 80 -25.47 -6.24 8.30
C ASN A 80 -26.26 -6.83 9.47
N ILE A 81 -26.51 -8.14 9.46
CA ILE A 81 -27.25 -8.82 10.54
C ILE A 81 -26.43 -8.76 11.85
N VAL A 82 -25.14 -9.06 11.77
CA VAL A 82 -24.22 -9.00 12.93
C VAL A 82 -24.18 -7.57 13.49
N ALA A 83 -23.89 -6.58 12.65
CA ALA A 83 -23.80 -5.19 13.06
C ALA A 83 -25.12 -4.69 13.68
N LYS A 84 -26.28 -5.04 13.10
CA LYS A 84 -27.60 -4.65 13.64
C LYS A 84 -27.85 -5.23 15.03
N LYS A 85 -27.49 -6.50 15.26
CA LYS A 85 -27.68 -7.15 16.57
C LYS A 85 -26.75 -6.57 17.64
N VAL A 86 -25.49 -6.31 17.29
CA VAL A 86 -24.52 -5.73 18.24
C VAL A 86 -24.81 -4.26 18.50
N SER A 87 -25.10 -3.47 17.46
CA SER A 87 -25.37 -2.03 17.64
C SER A 87 -26.67 -1.74 18.37
N GLY A 88 -27.61 -2.69 18.41
CA GLY A 88 -28.79 -2.61 19.27
C GLY A 88 -28.47 -2.63 20.77
N GLN A 89 -27.31 -3.17 21.17
CA GLN A 89 -26.79 -3.14 22.54
C GLN A 89 -25.71 -2.05 22.73
N PHE A 90 -24.94 -1.75 21.68
CA PHE A 90 -23.86 -0.78 21.72
C PHE A 90 -23.98 0.21 20.54
N SER A 91 -24.84 1.21 20.72
CA SER A 91 -25.25 2.16 19.67
C SER A 91 -24.20 3.18 19.25
N ASP A 92 -23.01 3.15 19.83
CA ASP A 92 -21.88 4.03 19.49
C ASP A 92 -20.69 3.27 18.89
N ARG A 93 -20.82 1.95 18.65
CA ARG A 93 -19.75 1.12 18.09
C ARG A 93 -19.78 1.10 16.58
N LEU A 94 -18.60 1.01 15.97
CA LEU A 94 -18.40 0.92 14.53
C LEU A 94 -17.70 -0.38 14.13
N PHE A 95 -17.96 -0.85 12.92
CA PHE A 95 -17.41 -2.08 12.38
C PHE A 95 -16.65 -1.81 11.09
N GLY A 96 -15.35 -2.10 11.07
CA GLY A 96 -14.55 -2.01 9.85
C GLY A 96 -14.70 -3.28 9.01
N THR A 97 -14.91 -3.15 7.69
CA THR A 97 -14.82 -4.26 6.73
C THR A 97 -13.83 -3.92 5.63
N LEU A 98 -13.35 -4.94 4.91
CA LEU A 98 -12.55 -4.75 3.72
C LEU A 98 -13.41 -5.01 2.49
N ALA A 99 -13.50 -4.03 1.58
CA ALA A 99 -13.97 -4.29 0.23
C ALA A 99 -12.76 -4.79 -0.56
N TYR A 100 -12.54 -6.11 -0.48
CA TYR A 100 -11.31 -6.79 -0.86
C TYR A 100 -11.63 -8.10 -1.60
N MET A 101 -10.87 -8.37 -2.66
CA MET A 101 -11.02 -9.54 -3.54
C MET A 101 -12.49 -9.86 -3.87
N GLU A 102 -13.00 -11.04 -3.51
CA GLU A 102 -14.35 -11.51 -3.81
C GLU A 102 -15.46 -10.62 -3.21
N VAL A 103 -15.19 -9.84 -2.15
CA VAL A 103 -16.17 -8.97 -1.48
C VAL A 103 -15.95 -7.48 -1.78
N ALA A 104 -15.33 -7.16 -2.92
CA ALA A 104 -15.03 -5.80 -3.33
C ALA A 104 -16.25 -4.95 -3.72
N MET A 105 -17.37 -5.56 -4.11
CA MET A 105 -18.54 -4.83 -4.61
C MET A 105 -19.46 -4.38 -3.47
N PRO A 106 -20.17 -3.26 -3.61
CA PRO A 106 -21.24 -2.94 -2.67
C PRO A 106 -22.40 -3.97 -2.78
N PRO A 107 -23.21 -4.13 -1.72
CA PRO A 107 -24.40 -4.99 -1.78
C PRO A 107 -25.41 -4.50 -2.81
N LYS A 108 -26.10 -5.43 -3.48
CA LYS A 108 -27.00 -5.10 -4.60
C LYS A 108 -28.31 -4.48 -4.14
N ASN A 109 -28.99 -5.15 -3.22
CA ASN A 109 -30.42 -4.90 -2.96
C ASN A 109 -30.71 -4.21 -1.64
N PHE A 110 -29.70 -3.78 -0.88
CA PHE A 110 -29.89 -3.17 0.43
C PHE A 110 -28.83 -2.12 0.74
N MET A 111 -29.14 -1.27 1.73
CA MET A 111 -28.18 -0.33 2.33
C MET A 111 -27.37 -1.04 3.40
N LEU A 112 -26.07 -0.78 3.45
CA LEU A 112 -25.22 -1.22 4.53
C LEU A 112 -25.63 -0.52 5.83
N ASN A 113 -25.53 -1.24 6.94
CA ASN A 113 -25.81 -0.70 8.26
C ASN A 113 -24.89 0.51 8.52
N ASN A 114 -25.45 1.61 9.06
CA ASN A 114 -24.73 2.86 9.34
C ASN A 114 -23.55 2.72 10.32
N HIS A 115 -23.47 1.59 11.03
CA HIS A 115 -22.36 1.25 11.91
C HIS A 115 -21.19 0.56 11.18
N ILE A 116 -21.34 0.19 9.90
CA ILE A 116 -20.30 -0.48 9.12
C ILE A 116 -19.57 0.55 8.24
N ILE A 117 -18.25 0.48 8.24
CA ILE A 117 -17.36 1.28 7.39
C ILE A 117 -16.56 0.33 6.49
N PRO A 118 -16.95 0.17 5.21
CA PRO A 118 -16.16 -0.57 4.24
C PRO A 118 -14.94 0.24 3.83
N PHE A 119 -13.77 -0.37 3.94
CA PHE A 119 -12.52 0.18 3.44
C PHE A 119 -12.25 -0.36 2.03
N LEU A 120 -12.26 0.54 1.06
CA LEU A 120 -12.05 0.25 -0.36
C LEU A 120 -10.57 0.00 -0.62
N THR A 121 -10.25 -1.25 -0.96
CA THR A 121 -8.90 -1.73 -1.14
C THR A 121 -8.42 -1.50 -2.57
N GLU A 122 -7.46 -0.59 -2.72
CA GLU A 122 -6.80 -0.30 -3.99
C GLU A 122 -5.47 0.40 -3.73
N ASP A 123 -4.44 0.02 -4.47
CA ASP A 123 -3.20 0.78 -4.58
C ASP A 123 -3.43 2.02 -5.44
N ARG A 124 -3.46 3.19 -4.82
CA ARG A 124 -3.88 4.42 -5.50
C ARG A 124 -2.82 5.02 -6.42
N LEU A 125 -1.60 4.46 -6.49
CA LEU A 125 -0.71 4.75 -7.61
C LEU A 125 -1.33 4.30 -8.95
N ARG A 126 -2.32 3.39 -8.93
CA ARG A 126 -3.15 3.09 -10.11
C ARG A 126 -3.89 4.30 -10.69
N TRP A 127 -4.06 5.37 -9.93
CA TRP A 127 -4.79 6.53 -10.45
C TRP A 127 -3.95 7.39 -11.40
N VAL A 128 -2.65 7.09 -11.60
CA VAL A 128 -1.83 7.79 -12.61
C VAL A 128 -2.35 7.51 -14.02
N ASN A 129 -3.00 6.37 -14.24
CA ASN A 129 -3.71 6.07 -15.46
C ASN A 129 -5.16 6.60 -15.39
N PRO A 130 -5.59 7.51 -16.29
CA PRO A 130 -6.92 8.12 -16.22
C PRO A 130 -8.08 7.12 -16.30
N ALA A 131 -7.96 6.06 -17.10
CA ALA A 131 -9.01 5.04 -17.21
C ALA A 131 -9.17 4.24 -15.90
N SER A 132 -8.04 3.93 -15.24
CA SER A 132 -8.03 3.27 -13.93
C SER A 132 -8.65 4.18 -12.86
N GLN A 133 -8.29 5.47 -12.85
CA GLN A 133 -8.89 6.46 -11.96
C GLN A 133 -10.40 6.58 -12.18
N GLN A 134 -10.86 6.66 -13.42
CA GLN A 134 -12.30 6.75 -13.73
C GLN A 134 -13.08 5.52 -13.24
N LYS A 135 -12.51 4.32 -13.42
CA LYS A 135 -13.09 3.07 -12.91
C LYS A 135 -13.19 3.08 -11.38
N ALA A 136 -12.14 3.52 -10.68
CA ALA A 136 -12.12 3.66 -9.23
C ALA A 136 -13.15 4.68 -8.73
N ILE A 137 -13.25 5.85 -9.37
CA ILE A 137 -14.25 6.88 -9.04
C ILE A 137 -15.67 6.34 -9.21
N LYS A 138 -15.94 5.60 -10.29
CA LYS A 138 -17.24 4.94 -10.48
C LYS A 138 -17.52 3.94 -9.35
N TRP A 139 -16.56 3.09 -9.01
CA TRP A 139 -16.69 2.11 -7.93
C TRP A 139 -16.95 2.77 -6.57
N ILE A 140 -16.24 3.85 -6.25
CA ILE A 140 -16.46 4.67 -5.06
C ILE A 140 -17.88 5.24 -5.06
N ASN A 141 -18.37 5.78 -6.18
CA ASN A 141 -19.72 6.31 -6.27
C ASN A 141 -20.79 5.22 -6.13
N ASP A 142 -20.54 4.00 -6.59
CA ASP A 142 -21.45 2.87 -6.37
C ASP A 142 -21.49 2.47 -4.89
N TRP A 143 -20.35 2.51 -4.19
CA TRP A 143 -20.29 2.33 -2.73
C TRP A 143 -21.02 3.42 -1.94
N ARG A 144 -20.89 4.69 -2.35
CA ARG A 144 -21.59 5.83 -1.71
C ARG A 144 -23.11 5.73 -1.78
N LYS A 145 -23.65 5.04 -2.78
CA LYS A 145 -25.10 4.77 -2.87
C LYS A 145 -25.57 3.75 -1.84
N LYS A 146 -24.66 2.96 -1.26
CA LYS A 146 -24.97 1.80 -0.41
C LYS A 146 -24.43 1.92 1.01
N SER A 147 -23.50 2.82 1.29
CA SER A 147 -22.92 3.03 2.62
C SER A 147 -22.90 4.51 3.01
N LYS A 148 -23.17 4.80 4.29
CA LYS A 148 -23.09 6.16 4.85
C LYS A 148 -21.65 6.67 4.94
N TYR A 149 -20.73 5.77 5.26
CA TYR A 149 -19.31 6.06 5.40
C TYR A 149 -18.52 5.10 4.53
N ILE A 150 -17.40 5.57 3.99
CA ILE A 150 -16.43 4.71 3.31
C ILE A 150 -15.02 5.08 3.75
N GLY A 151 -14.16 4.07 3.82
CA GLY A 151 -12.74 4.22 4.10
C GLY A 151 -11.90 3.89 2.87
N PHE A 152 -10.68 4.39 2.84
CA PHE A 152 -9.65 3.97 1.90
C PHE A 152 -8.71 2.98 2.57
N TYR A 153 -8.49 1.83 1.96
CA TYR A 153 -7.39 0.95 2.27
C TYR A 153 -6.34 1.09 1.16
N ASP A 154 -5.12 1.50 1.49
CA ASP A 154 -4.07 1.81 0.51
C ASP A 154 -2.82 0.96 0.68
N TYR A 155 -2.17 0.66 -0.44
CA TYR A 155 -0.92 -0.10 -0.49
C TYR A 155 0.25 0.87 -0.70
N PHE A 156 0.68 1.46 0.41
CA PHE A 156 1.77 2.44 0.47
C PHE A 156 3.17 1.84 0.44
N TYR A 157 3.27 0.53 0.17
CA TYR A 157 4.46 -0.29 0.25
C TYR A 157 5.70 0.45 -0.25
N GLY A 158 6.72 0.52 0.60
CA GLY A 158 8.09 0.84 0.19
C GLY A 158 8.97 -0.39 0.02
N THR A 159 8.72 -1.43 0.81
CA THR A 159 9.28 -2.77 0.60
C THR A 159 8.17 -3.69 0.09
N PRO A 160 8.46 -4.66 -0.79
CA PRO A 160 9.78 -5.02 -1.33
C PRO A 160 10.17 -4.27 -2.63
N TYR A 161 9.63 -3.07 -2.88
CA TYR A 161 10.09 -2.24 -3.99
C TYR A 161 11.58 -1.90 -3.86
N VAL A 162 12.27 -1.91 -4.99
CA VAL A 162 13.73 -1.74 -5.12
C VAL A 162 14.10 -0.41 -5.80
N LEU A 163 13.16 0.52 -5.82
CA LEU A 163 13.32 1.95 -6.10
C LEU A 163 12.45 2.72 -5.09
N PRO A 164 12.75 3.99 -4.78
CA PRO A 164 11.94 4.77 -3.85
C PRO A 164 10.56 5.03 -4.47
N ARG A 165 9.50 4.46 -3.90
CA ARG A 165 8.15 4.53 -4.44
C ARG A 165 7.41 5.75 -3.92
N VAL A 166 7.56 6.86 -4.64
CA VAL A 166 7.05 8.20 -4.27
C VAL A 166 6.16 8.80 -5.38
N TYR A 167 5.09 9.50 -4.98
CA TYR A 167 4.07 10.08 -5.87
C TYR A 167 3.33 11.22 -5.13
N PHE A 168 4.07 12.20 -4.65
CA PHE A 168 3.63 13.19 -3.66
C PHE A 168 2.46 14.06 -4.10
N HIS A 169 2.52 14.62 -5.32
CA HIS A 169 1.48 15.49 -5.86
C HIS A 169 0.23 14.69 -6.19
N HIS A 170 0.40 13.52 -6.78
CA HIS A 170 -0.68 12.58 -7.06
C HIS A 170 -1.39 12.11 -5.78
N MET A 171 -0.62 11.88 -4.70
CA MET A 171 -1.16 11.58 -3.38
C MET A 171 -2.04 12.73 -2.85
N ALA A 172 -1.64 13.98 -3.05
CA ALA A 172 -2.46 15.14 -2.68
C ALA A 172 -3.77 15.19 -3.49
N ASP A 173 -3.71 14.96 -4.81
CA ASP A 173 -4.91 14.92 -5.66
C ASP A 173 -5.90 13.84 -5.21
N ILE A 174 -5.39 12.64 -4.85
CA ILE A 174 -6.18 11.54 -4.31
C ILE A 174 -6.93 11.97 -3.03
N TYR A 175 -6.25 12.61 -2.08
CA TYR A 175 -6.89 12.98 -0.81
C TYR A 175 -7.79 14.21 -0.93
N GLN A 176 -7.51 15.12 -1.86
CA GLN A 176 -8.45 16.19 -2.21
C GLN A 176 -9.74 15.62 -2.83
N PHE A 177 -9.62 14.60 -3.68
CA PHE A 177 -10.78 13.85 -4.17
C PHE A 177 -11.52 13.15 -3.01
N ALA A 178 -10.80 12.50 -2.10
CA ALA A 178 -11.36 11.80 -0.94
C ALA A 178 -12.21 12.74 -0.07
N LEU A 179 -11.69 13.94 0.22
CA LEU A 179 -12.40 14.99 0.97
C LEU A 179 -13.75 15.36 0.34
N LYS A 180 -13.80 15.44 -1.00
CA LYS A 180 -15.01 15.75 -1.77
C LYS A 180 -15.98 14.57 -1.89
N SER A 181 -15.52 13.35 -1.62
CA SER A 181 -16.22 12.10 -1.98
C SER A 181 -16.72 11.29 -0.77
N THR A 182 -16.93 11.95 0.37
CA THR A 182 -17.42 11.33 1.63
C THR A 182 -16.56 10.14 2.09
N VAL A 183 -15.27 10.16 1.77
CA VAL A 183 -14.30 9.22 2.33
C VAL A 183 -13.87 9.76 3.70
N ASN A 184 -14.12 8.99 4.75
CA ASN A 184 -13.99 9.48 6.14
C ASN A 184 -12.92 8.76 6.95
N ALA A 185 -12.28 7.74 6.39
CA ALA A 185 -11.23 6.99 7.05
C ALA A 185 -10.15 6.57 6.04
N VAL A 186 -8.92 6.43 6.52
CA VAL A 186 -7.81 5.86 5.74
C VAL A 186 -7.08 4.85 6.61
N TYR A 187 -6.81 3.69 6.02
CA TYR A 187 -5.84 2.71 6.48
C TYR A 187 -4.82 2.54 5.36
N ALA A 188 -3.53 2.44 5.69
CA ALA A 188 -2.49 2.24 4.70
C ALA A 188 -1.48 1.19 5.17
N GLU A 189 -1.26 0.17 4.34
CA GLU A 189 -0.13 -0.74 4.50
C GLU A 189 1.14 -0.03 4.02
N ALA A 190 1.91 0.53 4.95
CA ALA A 190 3.06 1.34 4.61
C ALA A 190 4.31 0.51 4.24
N TYR A 191 4.61 -0.55 5.01
CA TYR A 191 5.84 -1.35 4.94
C TYR A 191 7.05 -0.57 4.41
N PRO A 192 7.48 0.49 5.13
CA PRO A 192 8.32 1.52 4.55
C PRO A 192 9.67 0.95 4.12
N ASN A 193 10.13 1.42 2.96
CA ASN A 193 11.56 1.54 2.70
C ASN A 193 11.88 3.00 2.94
N TRP A 194 12.49 3.33 4.08
CA TRP A 194 12.58 4.71 4.51
C TRP A 194 13.44 5.62 3.59
N GLY A 195 14.11 5.04 2.58
CA GLY A 195 14.63 5.75 1.42
C GLY A 195 13.60 6.57 0.64
N GLU A 196 12.30 6.37 0.87
CA GLU A 196 11.17 7.12 0.31
C GLU A 196 10.92 8.50 0.95
N GLY A 197 11.74 8.85 1.94
CA GLY A 197 11.83 10.21 2.49
C GLY A 197 10.50 10.74 3.02
N PRO A 198 9.97 11.85 2.49
CA PRO A 198 8.82 12.54 3.06
C PRO A 198 7.48 11.83 2.84
N LYS A 199 7.41 10.69 2.13
CA LYS A 199 6.13 10.06 1.75
C LYS A 199 5.14 9.91 2.91
N LEU A 200 5.55 9.29 4.01
CA LEU A 200 4.67 9.07 5.16
C LEU A 200 4.39 10.36 5.95
N TYR A 201 5.36 11.29 5.99
CA TYR A 201 5.13 12.61 6.57
C TYR A 201 4.04 13.36 5.81
N LEU A 202 4.15 13.40 4.48
CA LEU A 202 3.19 14.05 3.61
C LEU A 202 1.81 13.40 3.72
N ALA A 203 1.74 12.07 3.68
CA ALA A 203 0.49 11.34 3.85
C ALA A 203 -0.25 11.72 5.13
N VAL A 204 0.44 11.71 6.29
CA VAL A 204 -0.18 12.07 7.57
C VAL A 204 -0.62 13.53 7.60
N LYS A 205 0.14 14.45 6.99
CA LYS A 205 -0.27 15.85 6.85
C LYS A 205 -1.54 15.98 6.00
N LEU A 206 -1.62 15.25 4.89
CA LEU A 206 -2.79 15.27 4.00
C LEU A 206 -4.00 14.56 4.61
N PHE A 207 -3.82 13.52 5.43
CA PHE A 207 -4.91 12.92 6.20
C PHE A 207 -5.56 13.93 7.16
N TRP A 208 -4.73 14.78 7.77
CA TRP A 208 -5.21 15.86 8.64
C TRP A 208 -5.90 16.96 7.86
N ASN A 209 -5.28 17.42 6.76
CA ASN A 209 -5.87 18.43 5.88
C ASN A 209 -5.40 18.22 4.43
N PRO A 210 -6.27 17.68 3.55
CA PRO A 210 -5.94 17.46 2.14
C PRO A 210 -5.72 18.74 1.31
N MET A 211 -6.09 19.91 1.84
CA MET A 211 -5.94 21.21 1.16
C MET A 211 -4.59 21.89 1.43
N LEU A 212 -3.69 21.25 2.18
CA LEU A 212 -2.35 21.78 2.39
C LEU A 212 -1.56 21.83 1.08
N ASN A 213 -0.74 22.86 0.92
CA ASN A 213 0.14 23.00 -0.24
C ASN A 213 1.27 21.95 -0.15
N THR A 214 1.31 21.04 -1.13
CA THR A 214 2.27 19.94 -1.20
C THR A 214 3.72 20.44 -1.31
N ASP A 215 3.97 21.43 -2.16
CA ASP A 215 5.31 22.00 -2.34
C ASP A 215 5.84 22.64 -1.06
N ASP A 216 5.00 23.38 -0.33
CA ASP A 216 5.38 23.99 0.95
C ASP A 216 5.76 22.93 1.99
N LEU A 217 4.96 21.85 2.08
CA LEU A 217 5.23 20.73 2.98
C LEU A 217 6.55 20.03 2.64
N LEU A 218 6.79 19.76 1.36
CA LEU A 218 8.01 19.09 0.88
C LEU A 218 9.24 19.98 1.08
N ASN A 219 9.17 21.25 0.66
CA ASN A 219 10.25 22.22 0.81
C ASN A 219 10.66 22.41 2.28
N ASN A 220 9.67 22.52 3.18
CA ASN A 220 9.92 22.59 4.61
C ASN A 220 10.62 21.32 5.10
N TRP A 221 10.11 20.15 4.73
CA TRP A 221 10.67 18.87 5.14
C TRP A 221 12.12 18.72 4.67
N TYR A 222 12.45 19.04 3.41
CA TYR A 222 13.82 18.96 2.89
C TYR A 222 14.77 19.90 3.64
N ALA A 223 14.34 21.14 3.89
CA ALA A 223 15.14 22.12 4.63
C ALA A 223 15.37 21.68 6.08
N CYS A 224 14.37 21.13 6.75
CA CYS A 224 14.49 20.59 8.11
C CYS A 224 15.38 19.35 8.15
N CYS A 225 15.32 18.50 7.11
CA CYS A 225 16.05 17.24 7.02
C CYS A 225 17.55 17.47 6.78
N VAL A 226 17.91 18.20 5.73
CA VAL A 226 19.30 18.31 5.26
C VAL A 226 19.85 19.74 5.26
N GLY A 227 19.05 20.73 5.66
CA GLY A 227 19.42 22.14 5.66
C GLY A 227 19.13 22.83 4.33
N LYS A 228 18.92 24.16 4.37
CA LYS A 228 18.50 24.96 3.21
C LYS A 228 19.43 24.84 1.99
N LYS A 229 20.75 24.72 2.20
CA LYS A 229 21.73 24.61 1.12
C LYS A 229 21.69 23.26 0.38
N ALA A 230 21.36 22.19 1.11
CA ALA A 230 21.28 20.83 0.55
C ALA A 230 19.88 20.47 0.04
N ALA A 231 18.83 21.10 0.58
CA ALA A 231 17.42 20.78 0.33
C ALA A 231 17.07 20.65 -1.15
N LYS A 232 17.59 21.56 -2.00
CA LYS A 232 17.34 21.53 -3.44
C LYS A 232 17.81 20.23 -4.13
N TYR A 233 18.92 19.65 -3.68
CA TYR A 233 19.48 18.44 -4.28
C TYR A 233 18.64 17.21 -3.87
N LEU A 234 18.23 17.14 -2.61
CA LEU A 234 17.34 16.09 -2.13
C LEU A 234 15.95 16.18 -2.78
N SER A 235 15.43 17.40 -2.95
CA SER A 235 14.18 17.63 -3.68
C SER A 235 14.26 17.12 -5.11
N GLN A 236 15.33 17.47 -5.85
CA GLN A 236 15.53 17.01 -7.22
C GLN A 236 15.63 15.48 -7.33
N TYR A 237 16.23 14.81 -6.34
CA TYR A 237 16.28 13.36 -6.28
C TYR A 237 14.87 12.76 -6.19
N PHE A 238 14.02 13.26 -5.30
CA PHE A 238 12.65 12.74 -5.19
C PHE A 238 11.77 13.15 -6.36
N SER A 239 11.91 14.36 -6.92
CA SER A 239 11.18 14.77 -8.13
C SER A 239 11.48 13.86 -9.33
N LEU A 240 12.72 13.37 -9.45
CA LEU A 240 13.10 12.39 -10.47
C LEU A 240 12.29 11.09 -10.31
N TRP A 241 12.22 10.55 -9.10
CA TRP A 241 11.51 9.30 -8.85
C TRP A 241 9.99 9.46 -8.89
N GLU A 242 9.46 10.60 -8.44
CA GLU A 242 8.05 10.93 -8.61
C GLU A 242 7.68 10.96 -10.10
N SER A 243 8.48 11.64 -10.93
CA SER A 243 8.26 11.66 -12.39
C SER A 243 8.28 10.25 -13.00
N PHE A 244 9.18 9.39 -12.54
CA PHE A 244 9.24 7.99 -12.97
C PHE A 244 7.93 7.25 -12.68
N TRP A 245 7.42 7.32 -11.43
CA TRP A 245 6.19 6.64 -11.04
C TRP A 245 4.94 7.20 -11.72
N MET A 246 4.93 8.49 -12.06
CA MET A 246 3.82 9.11 -12.81
C MET A 246 3.72 8.63 -14.27
N THR A 247 4.70 7.90 -14.78
CA THR A 247 4.72 7.37 -16.16
C THR A 247 4.69 5.84 -16.23
N ILE A 248 4.54 5.18 -15.07
CA ILE A 248 4.67 3.72 -14.97
C ILE A 248 3.50 2.98 -15.63
N ASP A 249 2.40 3.67 -15.91
CA ASP A 249 1.22 3.08 -16.55
C ASP A 249 1.47 2.61 -17.97
N ASN A 250 2.53 3.06 -18.63
CA ASN A 250 2.94 2.55 -19.94
C ASN A 250 3.61 1.16 -19.89
N THR A 251 3.73 0.53 -18.72
CA THR A 251 4.44 -0.74 -18.55
C THR A 251 3.50 -1.93 -18.39
N LYS A 252 3.93 -3.11 -18.87
CA LYS A 252 3.21 -4.37 -18.61
C LYS A 252 3.12 -4.70 -17.11
N TRP A 253 4.09 -4.25 -16.33
CA TRP A 253 4.13 -4.43 -14.88
C TRP A 253 2.92 -3.76 -14.19
N TYR A 254 2.54 -2.57 -14.67
CA TYR A 254 1.42 -1.80 -14.13
C TYR A 254 0.05 -2.46 -14.40
N HIS A 255 -0.16 -3.01 -15.60
CA HIS A 255 -1.44 -3.58 -16.06
C HIS A 255 -1.78 -4.97 -15.50
N ASN A 256 -1.30 -5.32 -14.31
CA ASN A 256 -1.76 -6.52 -13.62
C ASN A 256 -3.23 -6.33 -13.14
N LYS A 257 -3.96 -7.44 -12.98
CA LYS A 257 -5.39 -7.44 -12.63
C LYS A 257 -5.70 -7.31 -11.12
N SER A 258 -4.67 -7.18 -10.27
CA SER A 258 -4.86 -7.09 -8.82
C SER A 258 -5.22 -5.69 -8.36
N MET A 259 -5.87 -5.57 -7.20
CA MET A 259 -6.07 -4.29 -6.52
C MET A 259 -4.77 -3.64 -6.02
N TYR A 260 -3.68 -4.38 -5.96
CA TYR A 260 -2.33 -3.87 -5.68
C TYR A 260 -1.42 -3.94 -6.90
N LEU A 261 -0.41 -3.08 -6.99
CA LEU A 261 0.62 -3.19 -8.03
C LEU A 261 1.58 -4.37 -7.74
N ALA A 262 2.25 -4.89 -8.78
CA ALA A 262 2.98 -6.15 -8.73
C ALA A 262 4.31 -6.07 -7.96
N PHE A 263 4.25 -5.83 -6.65
CA PHE A 263 5.40 -5.65 -5.76
C PHE A 263 6.34 -6.86 -5.71
N TRP A 264 5.87 -8.05 -6.08
CA TRP A 264 6.69 -9.27 -6.21
C TRP A 264 7.56 -9.29 -7.48
N SER A 265 7.34 -8.39 -8.44
CA SER A 265 8.05 -8.36 -9.72
C SER A 265 8.93 -7.11 -9.83
N PRO A 266 10.22 -7.24 -10.20
CA PRO A 266 11.10 -6.09 -10.42
C PRO A 266 10.97 -5.49 -11.83
N THR A 267 10.06 -5.99 -12.69
CA THR A 267 10.05 -5.62 -14.12
C THR A 267 9.72 -4.15 -14.41
N TYR A 268 9.23 -3.38 -13.45
CA TYR A 268 9.18 -1.91 -13.57
C TYR A 268 10.57 -1.27 -13.75
N LEU A 269 11.64 -1.94 -13.33
CA LEU A 269 13.03 -1.49 -13.55
C LEU A 269 13.39 -1.41 -15.04
N ASP A 270 12.64 -2.07 -15.94
CA ASP A 270 12.82 -1.90 -17.38
C ASP A 270 12.37 -0.52 -17.87
N GLN A 271 11.60 0.24 -17.10
CA GLN A 271 11.31 1.63 -17.47
C GLN A 271 12.44 2.58 -17.07
N ALA A 272 13.17 2.26 -15.99
CA ALA A 272 14.22 3.12 -15.45
C ALA A 272 15.46 3.13 -16.36
N GLN A 273 16.17 4.26 -16.34
CA GLN A 273 17.38 4.46 -17.15
C GLN A 273 18.63 4.42 -16.27
N LEU A 274 19.75 4.00 -16.84
CA LEU A 274 21.04 4.09 -16.15
C LEU A 274 21.37 5.53 -15.71
N SER A 275 20.95 6.52 -16.50
CA SER A 275 21.11 7.93 -16.17
C SER A 275 20.29 8.37 -14.95
N ASP A 276 19.16 7.73 -14.65
CA ASP A 276 18.35 8.01 -13.45
C ASP A 276 19.12 7.61 -12.18
N ILE A 277 19.80 6.47 -12.23
CA ILE A 277 20.67 5.97 -11.15
C ILE A 277 21.91 6.87 -10.98
N GLN A 278 22.57 7.23 -12.07
CA GLN A 278 23.74 8.14 -12.04
C GLN A 278 23.38 9.53 -11.49
N LYS A 279 22.25 10.11 -11.95
CA LYS A 279 21.74 11.39 -11.43
C LYS A 279 21.39 11.28 -9.95
N SER A 280 20.75 10.19 -9.54
CA SER A 280 20.39 9.95 -8.15
C SER A 280 21.62 9.94 -7.23
N ARG A 281 22.66 9.19 -7.59
CA ARG A 281 23.94 9.18 -6.86
C ARG A 281 24.52 10.58 -6.71
N HIS A 282 24.66 11.30 -7.83
CA HIS A 282 25.21 12.65 -7.86
C HIS A 282 24.42 13.64 -6.99
N LEU A 283 23.08 13.58 -7.03
CA LEU A 283 22.21 14.45 -6.23
C LEU A 283 22.34 14.16 -4.74
N LEU A 284 22.42 12.88 -4.35
CA LEU A 284 22.57 12.49 -2.95
C LEU A 284 23.96 12.79 -2.41
N GLU A 285 25.03 12.58 -3.19
CA GLU A 285 26.38 13.00 -2.83
C GLU A 285 26.48 14.53 -2.64
N LYS A 286 25.83 15.32 -3.53
CA LYS A 286 25.68 16.77 -3.33
C LYS A 286 24.87 17.11 -2.09
N THR A 287 23.83 16.35 -1.78
CA THR A 287 23.03 16.54 -0.57
C THR A 287 23.92 16.38 0.68
N VAL A 288 24.78 15.37 0.72
CA VAL A 288 25.76 15.16 1.80
C VAL A 288 26.78 16.29 1.86
N ALA A 289 27.36 16.68 0.72
CA ALA A 289 28.40 17.71 0.65
C ALA A 289 27.90 19.11 1.07
N TYR A 290 26.65 19.44 0.75
CA TYR A 290 26.06 20.76 1.05
C TYR A 290 25.31 20.82 2.39
N ALA A 291 25.12 19.69 3.07
CA ALA A 291 24.58 19.65 4.42
C ALA A 291 25.57 20.31 5.40
N GLN A 292 25.08 21.21 6.26
CA GLN A 292 25.94 22.11 7.01
C GLN A 292 26.30 21.56 8.39
N THR A 293 25.31 21.03 9.12
CA THR A 293 25.52 20.50 10.48
C THR A 293 25.81 19.00 10.46
N SER A 294 26.44 18.48 11.51
CA SER A 294 26.68 17.03 11.67
C SER A 294 25.39 16.22 11.59
N MET A 295 24.30 16.70 12.21
CA MET A 295 22.99 16.06 12.14
C MET A 295 22.35 16.10 10.73
N GLN A 296 22.54 17.18 9.98
CA GLN A 296 22.09 17.26 8.58
C GLN A 296 22.89 16.29 7.70
N LYS A 297 24.22 16.25 7.87
CA LYS A 297 25.09 15.32 7.14
C LYS A 297 24.75 13.87 7.44
N LYS A 298 24.49 13.52 8.71
CA LYS A 298 24.06 12.17 9.10
C LYS A 298 22.75 11.77 8.41
N ARG A 299 21.76 12.67 8.37
CA ARG A 299 20.48 12.41 7.68
C ARG A 299 20.65 12.31 6.16
N ALA A 300 21.45 13.20 5.56
CA ALA A 300 21.78 13.14 4.14
C ALA A 300 22.49 11.82 3.77
N GLN A 301 23.45 11.39 4.59
CA GLN A 301 24.19 10.14 4.39
C GLN A 301 23.26 8.94 4.43
N LEU A 302 22.30 8.93 5.36
CA LEU A 302 21.33 7.85 5.48
C LEU A 302 20.44 7.70 4.22
N TYR A 303 20.14 8.78 3.49
CA TYR A 303 19.47 8.67 2.17
C TYR A 303 20.40 8.16 1.08
N LEU A 304 21.69 8.52 1.11
CA LEU A 304 22.69 7.95 0.22
C LEU A 304 22.86 6.44 0.46
N ASP A 305 22.92 6.02 1.73
CA ASP A 305 23.01 4.62 2.15
C ASP A 305 21.76 3.83 1.71
N ALA A 306 20.56 4.35 1.94
CA ALA A 306 19.33 3.76 1.43
C ALA A 306 19.35 3.61 -0.10
N PHE A 307 19.83 4.63 -0.81
CA PHE A 307 19.95 4.60 -2.27
C PHE A 307 20.96 3.55 -2.77
N GLU A 308 22.01 3.23 -2.01
CA GLU A 308 22.95 2.19 -2.43
C GLU A 308 22.27 0.83 -2.63
N TYR A 309 21.20 0.54 -1.88
CA TYR A 309 20.38 -0.65 -2.10
C TYR A 309 19.61 -0.58 -3.43
N TYR A 310 19.01 0.57 -3.74
CA TYR A 310 18.28 0.80 -4.98
C TYR A 310 19.22 0.71 -6.20
N GLU A 311 20.37 1.35 -6.13
CA GLU A 311 21.41 1.29 -7.16
C GLU A 311 21.90 -0.15 -7.38
N ALA A 312 22.23 -0.86 -6.30
CA ALA A 312 22.66 -2.25 -6.36
C ALA A 312 21.59 -3.16 -6.99
N SER A 313 20.32 -2.91 -6.67
CA SER A 313 19.19 -3.63 -7.24
C SER A 313 18.99 -3.35 -8.73
N ALA A 314 19.00 -2.09 -9.15
CA ALA A 314 18.84 -1.73 -10.57
C ALA A 314 19.99 -2.26 -11.43
N ILE A 315 21.24 -2.02 -11.04
CA ILE A 315 22.43 -2.42 -11.82
C ILE A 315 22.51 -3.95 -11.93
N SER A 316 22.26 -4.67 -10.83
CA SER A 316 22.29 -6.13 -10.86
C SER A 316 21.13 -6.73 -11.67
N TYR A 317 19.92 -6.15 -11.59
CA TYR A 317 18.79 -6.57 -12.40
C TYR A 317 19.07 -6.41 -13.90
N TRP A 318 19.59 -5.25 -14.32
CA TRP A 318 19.91 -4.99 -15.72
C TRP A 318 21.03 -5.89 -16.25
N GLY A 319 22.08 -6.16 -15.46
CA GLY A 319 23.16 -7.04 -15.90
C GLY A 319 22.84 -8.53 -15.84
N LEU A 320 22.03 -8.98 -14.86
CA LEU A 320 21.76 -10.40 -14.64
C LEU A 320 20.46 -10.89 -15.27
N LYS A 321 19.39 -10.07 -15.24
CA LYS A 321 18.04 -10.45 -15.72
C LYS A 321 17.68 -9.83 -17.06
N SER A 322 17.52 -8.50 -17.16
CA SER A 322 16.97 -7.89 -18.38
C SER A 322 17.99 -7.56 -19.46
N LYS A 323 19.29 -7.75 -19.19
CA LYS A 323 20.41 -7.60 -20.14
C LYS A 323 20.46 -6.21 -20.81
N ARG A 324 20.14 -5.17 -20.05
CA ARG A 324 20.15 -3.78 -20.51
C ARG A 324 21.50 -3.11 -20.25
N PHE A 325 21.77 -2.05 -21.02
CA PHE A 325 22.92 -1.14 -20.85
C PHE A 325 24.32 -1.78 -20.89
N ASN A 326 24.44 -3.02 -21.37
CA ASN A 326 25.72 -3.76 -21.46
C ASN A 326 26.52 -3.77 -20.15
N ILE A 327 25.82 -3.89 -19.01
CA ILE A 327 26.46 -3.97 -17.69
C ILE A 327 27.34 -5.22 -17.64
N ASP A 328 28.62 -5.05 -17.31
CA ASP A 328 29.55 -6.15 -17.11
C ASP A 328 29.01 -7.18 -16.10
N LYS A 329 29.16 -8.46 -16.42
CA LYS A 329 28.59 -9.54 -15.60
C LYS A 329 29.19 -9.58 -14.21
N GLN A 330 30.49 -9.34 -14.06
CA GLN A 330 31.15 -9.36 -12.75
C GLN A 330 30.68 -8.17 -11.90
N LEU A 331 30.56 -6.99 -12.50
CA LEU A 331 29.96 -5.82 -11.84
C LEU A 331 28.52 -6.12 -11.39
N ALA A 332 27.69 -6.69 -12.26
CA ALA A 332 26.31 -7.02 -11.93
C ALA A 332 26.22 -8.02 -10.76
N GLN A 333 27.10 -9.02 -10.75
CA GLN A 333 27.21 -10.01 -9.65
C GLN A 333 27.66 -9.36 -8.34
N LYS A 334 28.64 -8.45 -8.41
CA LYS A 334 29.09 -7.65 -7.25
C LYS A 334 27.97 -6.79 -6.68
N MET A 335 27.19 -6.12 -7.53
CA MET A 335 26.05 -5.32 -7.10
C MET A 335 24.93 -6.19 -6.52
N ASN A 336 24.71 -7.39 -7.06
CA ASN A 336 23.76 -8.33 -6.47
C ASN A 336 24.20 -8.72 -5.05
N ASN A 337 25.46 -9.13 -4.87
CA ASN A 337 26.00 -9.46 -3.55
C ASN A 337 25.94 -8.26 -2.59
N LYS A 338 26.18 -7.04 -3.09
CA LYS A 338 26.03 -5.81 -2.30
C LYS A 338 24.62 -5.66 -1.74
N ARG A 339 23.55 -5.80 -2.55
CA ARG A 339 22.18 -5.63 -2.03
C ARG A 339 21.79 -6.66 -0.96
N TYR A 340 22.24 -7.91 -1.07
CA TYR A 340 22.03 -8.93 -0.02
C TYR A 340 22.78 -8.56 1.27
N THR A 341 24.03 -8.08 1.13
CA THR A 341 24.83 -7.63 2.29
C THR A 341 24.18 -6.44 2.99
N LEU A 342 23.69 -5.45 2.23
CA LEU A 342 23.03 -4.27 2.78
C LEU A 342 21.78 -4.65 3.58
N VAL A 343 20.88 -5.50 3.06
CA VAL A 343 19.67 -5.88 3.82
C VAL A 343 19.95 -6.71 5.08
N GLN A 344 21.12 -7.35 5.17
CA GLN A 344 21.60 -7.97 6.40
C GLN A 344 22.13 -6.92 7.38
N GLN A 345 22.96 -5.97 6.92
CA GLN A 345 23.47 -4.87 7.74
C GLN A 345 22.34 -4.00 8.31
N TYR A 346 21.29 -3.78 7.51
CA TYR A 346 20.14 -2.96 7.87
C TYR A 346 19.21 -3.62 8.89
N GLU A 347 19.38 -4.91 9.21
CA GLU A 347 18.44 -5.66 10.05
C GLU A 347 18.23 -5.05 11.45
N LYS A 348 19.28 -4.40 11.99
CA LYS A 348 19.25 -3.72 13.28
C LYS A 348 19.18 -2.20 13.16
N ASP A 349 19.18 -1.66 11.94
CA ASP A 349 19.11 -0.22 11.71
C ASP A 349 17.65 0.25 11.87
N PRO A 350 17.36 1.23 12.73
CA PRO A 350 15.99 1.68 12.97
C PRO A 350 15.33 2.35 11.75
N PHE A 351 16.11 2.77 10.75
CA PHE A 351 15.63 3.44 9.56
C PHE A 351 15.84 2.60 8.29
N LEU A 352 16.99 1.96 8.13
CA LEU A 352 17.28 1.23 6.90
C LEU A 352 16.68 -0.18 6.87
N LYS A 353 16.16 -0.69 8.00
CA LYS A 353 15.54 -2.00 8.08
C LYS A 353 14.34 -2.12 7.14
N HIS A 354 14.34 -3.17 6.33
CA HIS A 354 13.20 -3.55 5.51
C HIS A 354 12.22 -4.42 6.32
N THR A 355 10.96 -4.01 6.38
CA THR A 355 9.89 -4.76 7.06
C THR A 355 9.54 -6.04 6.30
N ILE A 356 9.56 -5.98 4.97
CA ILE A 356 9.37 -7.13 4.08
C ILE A 356 10.68 -7.38 3.36
N ARG A 357 11.25 -8.59 3.53
CA ARG A 357 12.56 -8.96 2.96
C ARG A 357 12.41 -9.89 1.78
N PHE A 358 12.99 -9.47 0.65
CA PHE A 358 12.98 -10.24 -0.60
C PHE A 358 13.79 -11.55 -0.52
N ASP A 359 14.76 -11.62 0.40
CA ASP A 359 15.73 -12.71 0.55
C ASP A 359 15.40 -13.66 1.72
N ARG A 360 14.20 -13.54 2.31
CA ARG A 360 13.73 -14.47 3.35
C ARG A 360 12.67 -15.41 2.77
N GLY A 361 12.95 -16.71 2.84
CA GLY A 361 12.08 -17.74 2.28
C GLY A 361 11.88 -17.59 0.77
N ASN A 362 10.80 -18.15 0.25
CA ASN A 362 10.47 -18.11 -1.17
C ASN A 362 9.25 -17.21 -1.47
N GLN A 363 9.07 -16.15 -0.68
CA GLN A 363 7.89 -15.26 -0.83
C GLN A 363 7.95 -14.44 -2.12
N PHE A 364 9.15 -14.04 -2.55
CA PHE A 364 9.37 -13.20 -3.74
C PHE A 364 10.46 -13.76 -4.66
N PRO A 365 10.25 -14.92 -5.30
CA PRO A 365 11.26 -15.58 -6.13
C PRO A 365 11.76 -14.70 -7.27
N ALA A 366 10.89 -13.87 -7.86
CA ALA A 366 11.29 -12.96 -8.94
C ALA A 366 12.22 -11.81 -8.48
N LEU A 367 12.31 -11.55 -7.17
CA LEU A 367 13.27 -10.61 -6.59
C LEU A 367 14.60 -11.26 -6.20
N GLN A 368 14.71 -12.58 -6.33
CA GLN A 368 15.93 -13.36 -6.09
C GLN A 368 16.51 -13.77 -7.45
N TRP A 369 17.57 -13.08 -7.89
CA TRP A 369 18.20 -13.33 -9.18
C TRP A 369 19.70 -13.48 -9.12
#